data_AF-A0A346N1X1-F1
#
_entry.id   AF-A0A346N1X1-F1
#
_cell.length_a   1.000
_cell.length_b   1.000
_cell.length_c   1.000
_cell.angle_alpha   90.00
_cell.angle_beta   90.00
_cell.angle_gamma   90.00
#
_symmetry.space_group_name_H-M   'P 1'
#
loop_
_entity.id
_entity.type
_entity.pdbx_description
1 polymer ?
#
loop_
_entity_poly.entity_id
_entity_poly.type
_entity_poly.pdbx_seq_one_letter_code
_entity_poly.pdbx_strand_id
1 'polypeptide(L)'
;MLLLAYTPLSMACRYTPNSYVETDLQVRQLTVEGMEQRLALLQSGADTGALSRDESTQAKVQAVFNSQGCTAAQHHNYAARNAKLIADWYAAHVEQQRRRDDIAQRFTFFSNQLSQAAR
;
A
#
# COMPACT_ATOMS: atom_id res chain seq x y z
N MET A 1 -0.07 -40.09 24.97
CA MET A 1 0.67 -39.20 24.05
C MET A 1 -0.30 -38.13 23.58
N LEU A 2 -0.34 -36.99 24.27
CA LEU A 2 -1.29 -35.90 23.97
C LEU A 2 -0.71 -35.07 22.82
N LEU A 3 -1.32 -35.16 21.63
CA LEU A 3 -1.03 -34.28 20.50
C LEU A 3 -1.69 -32.91 20.77
N LEU A 4 -0.91 -31.97 21.29
CA LEU A 4 -1.28 -30.56 21.34
C LEU A 4 -1.33 -30.03 19.89
N ALA A 5 -2.53 -30.03 19.31
CA ALA A 5 -2.80 -29.35 18.05
C ALA A 5 -2.62 -27.84 18.24
N TYR A 6 -1.47 -27.32 17.80
CA TYR A 6 -1.19 -25.90 17.72
C TYR A 6 -2.10 -25.32 16.62
N THR A 7 -3.28 -24.81 17.01
CA THR A 7 -4.08 -23.98 16.12
C THR A 7 -3.35 -22.64 16.02
N PRO A 8 -2.82 -22.24 14.85
CA PRO A 8 -2.28 -20.90 14.74
C PRO A 8 -3.42 -19.94 15.05
N LEU A 9 -3.21 -19.07 16.04
CA LEU A 9 -4.10 -17.94 16.28
C LEU A 9 -4.13 -17.13 14.99
N SER A 10 -5.17 -17.36 14.18
CA SER A 10 -5.52 -16.48 13.08
C SER A 10 -5.77 -15.10 13.69
N MET A 11 -4.77 -14.23 13.66
CA MET A 11 -4.97 -12.82 13.94
C MET A 11 -5.95 -12.34 12.89
N ALA A 12 -7.23 -12.25 13.26
CA ALA A 12 -8.25 -11.74 12.37
C ALA A 12 -7.88 -10.30 12.01
N CYS A 13 -7.95 -9.95 10.72
CA CYS A 13 -7.74 -8.59 10.25
C CYS A 13 -8.73 -7.65 10.98
N ARG A 14 -8.21 -6.70 11.77
CA ARG A 14 -8.99 -5.82 12.65
C ARG A 14 -9.00 -4.39 12.13
N TYR A 15 -9.61 -4.19 10.96
CA TYR A 15 -9.78 -2.83 10.46
C TYR A 15 -10.94 -2.10 11.13
N THR A 16 -10.62 -0.92 11.63
CA THR A 16 -11.54 0.20 11.81
C THR A 16 -11.40 1.12 10.59
N PRO A 17 -12.31 2.07 10.35
CA PRO A 17 -12.14 3.05 9.28
C PRO A 17 -10.81 3.81 9.39
N ASN A 18 -10.45 4.22 10.61
CA ASN A 18 -9.19 4.90 10.88
C ASN A 18 -7.97 4.02 10.55
N SER A 19 -7.88 2.80 11.11
CA SER A 19 -6.73 1.93 10.85
C SER A 19 -6.65 1.45 9.40
N TYR A 20 -7.79 1.31 8.72
CA TYR A 20 -7.85 1.07 7.28
C TYR A 20 -7.26 2.25 6.51
N VAL A 21 -7.71 3.48 6.77
CA VAL A 21 -7.27 4.68 6.03
C VAL A 21 -5.78 4.93 6.24
N GLU A 22 -5.27 4.84 7.46
CA GLU A 22 -3.83 5.02 7.72
C GLU A 22 -3.00 3.95 6.98
N THR A 23 -3.50 2.71 6.94
CA THR A 23 -2.84 1.64 6.17
C THR A 23 -2.88 1.91 4.66
N ASP A 24 -4.03 2.31 4.11
CA ASP A 24 -4.20 2.62 2.68
C ASP A 24 -3.27 3.77 2.27
N LEU A 25 -3.22 4.85 3.05
CA LEU A 25 -2.33 5.98 2.82
C LEU A 25 -0.86 5.56 2.86
N GLN A 26 -0.45 4.77 3.85
CA GLN A 26 0.93 4.32 3.97
C GLN A 26 1.36 3.41 2.81
N VAL A 27 0.52 2.46 2.41
CA VAL A 27 0.80 1.55 1.29
C VAL A 27 0.89 2.30 -0.03
N ARG A 28 -0.04 3.24 -0.28
CA ARG A 28 0.01 4.08 -1.49
C ARG A 28 1.25 4.97 -1.53
N GLN A 29 1.61 5.57 -0.40
CA GLN A 29 2.82 6.38 -0.30
C GLN A 29 4.09 5.56 -0.60
N LEU A 30 4.24 4.38 0.00
CA LEU A 30 5.36 3.47 -0.30
C LEU A 30 5.39 3.07 -1.78
N THR A 31 4.23 2.86 -2.39
CA THR A 31 4.12 2.54 -3.82
C THR A 31 4.65 3.69 -4.67
N VAL A 32 4.24 4.94 -4.38
CA VAL A 32 4.71 6.14 -5.07
C VAL A 32 6.22 6.34 -4.90
N GLU A 33 6.75 6.12 -3.69
CA GLU A 33 8.20 6.19 -3.44
C GLU A 33 8.99 5.16 -4.23
N GLY A 34 8.46 3.94 -4.38
CA GLY A 34 9.06 2.91 -5.23
C GLY A 34 9.07 3.33 -6.71
N MET A 35 7.97 3.90 -7.20
CA MET A 35 7.87 4.41 -8.58
C MET A 35 8.86 5.55 -8.85
N GLU A 36 8.99 6.48 -7.91
CA GLU A 36 9.96 7.58 -7.99
C GLU A 36 11.40 7.06 -8.06
N GLN A 37 11.77 6.12 -7.18
CA GLN A 37 13.09 5.49 -7.19
C GLN A 37 13.36 4.76 -8.50
N ARG A 38 12.37 4.03 -9.03
CA ARG A 38 12.48 3.33 -10.31
C ARG A 38 12.69 4.31 -11.46
N LEU A 39 11.94 5.42 -11.50
CA LEU A 39 12.11 6.45 -12.53
C LEU A 39 13.51 7.07 -12.47
N ALA A 40 14.00 7.39 -11.27
CA ALA A 40 15.34 7.94 -11.09
C ALA A 40 16.45 7.00 -11.62
N LEU A 41 16.30 5.68 -11.41
CA LEU A 41 17.26 4.69 -11.93
C LEU A 41 17.25 4.59 -13.46
N LEU A 42 16.05 4.60 -14.05
CA LEU A 42 15.91 4.61 -15.51
C LEU A 42 16.56 5.86 -16.12
N GLN A 43 16.35 7.02 -15.48
CA GLN A 43 16.95 8.28 -15.92
C GLN A 43 18.47 8.33 -15.72
N SER A 44 19.01 7.63 -14.72
CA SER A 44 20.46 7.54 -14.51
C SER A 44 21.16 6.48 -15.36
N GLY A 45 20.43 5.71 -16.17
CA GLY A 45 20.98 4.60 -16.96
C GLY A 45 21.50 3.43 -16.14
N ALA A 46 21.06 3.30 -14.87
CA ALA A 46 21.51 2.25 -13.96
C ALA A 46 20.50 1.08 -13.94
N ASP A 47 20.66 0.15 -14.88
CA ASP A 47 19.65 -0.91 -15.14
C ASP A 47 19.73 -2.10 -14.16
N THR A 48 20.79 -2.22 -13.35
CA THR A 48 21.05 -3.44 -12.56
C THR A 48 20.37 -3.49 -11.18
N GLY A 49 19.73 -2.40 -10.73
CA GLY A 49 19.18 -2.27 -9.38
C GLY A 49 17.65 -2.23 -9.27
N ALA A 50 16.92 -2.17 -10.38
CA ALA A 50 15.48 -1.94 -10.39
C ALA A 50 14.69 -3.09 -9.73
N LEU A 51 15.03 -4.35 -10.04
CA LEU A 51 14.35 -5.53 -9.49
C LEU A 51 14.50 -5.64 -7.97
N SER A 52 15.70 -5.44 -7.42
CA SER A 52 15.95 -5.53 -5.98
C SER A 52 15.21 -4.43 -5.19
N ARG A 53 15.02 -3.23 -5.76
CA ARG A 53 14.25 -2.16 -5.12
C ARG A 53 12.74 -2.34 -5.24
N ASP A 54 12.26 -2.91 -6.34
CA ASP A 54 10.86 -3.30 -6.47
C ASP A 54 10.50 -4.36 -5.42
N GLU A 55 11.37 -5.36 -5.22
CA GLU A 55 11.25 -6.35 -4.14
C GLU A 55 11.30 -5.69 -2.75
N SER A 56 12.19 -4.72 -2.53
CA SER A 56 12.26 -3.96 -1.27
C SER A 56 10.97 -3.18 -1.00
N THR A 57 10.40 -2.55 -2.02
CA THR A 57 9.13 -1.81 -1.92
C THR A 57 7.97 -2.76 -1.61
N GLN A 58 7.89 -3.89 -2.32
CA GLN A 58 6.88 -4.91 -2.06
C GLN A 58 7.00 -5.47 -0.63
N ALA A 59 8.21 -5.71 -0.14
CA ALA A 59 8.44 -6.17 1.23
C ALA A 59 7.96 -5.15 2.27
N LYS A 60 8.20 -3.85 2.05
CA LYS A 60 7.69 -2.77 2.92
C LYS A 60 6.17 -2.70 2.92
N VAL A 61 5.54 -2.77 1.74
CA VAL A 61 4.07 -2.80 1.62
C VAL A 61 3.49 -4.02 2.36
N GLN A 62 4.10 -5.19 2.18
CA GLN A 62 3.66 -6.40 2.88
C GLN A 62 3.83 -6.28 4.40
N ALA A 63 4.91 -5.65 4.86
CA ALA A 63 5.15 -5.41 6.29
C ALA A 63 4.05 -4.52 6.91
N VAL A 64 3.56 -3.50 6.19
CA VAL A 64 2.45 -2.65 6.64
C VAL A 64 1.15 -3.45 6.79
N PHE A 65 0.84 -4.35 5.85
CA PHE A 65 -0.32 -5.21 6.00
C PHE A 65 -0.16 -6.19 7.19
N ASN A 66 1.02 -6.80 7.32
CA ASN A 66 1.32 -7.73 8.39
C ASN A 66 1.21 -7.06 9.78
N SER A 67 1.59 -5.78 9.92
CA SER A 67 1.46 -5.07 11.20
C SER A 67 0.01 -4.87 11.63
N GLN A 68 -0.95 -4.99 10.71
CA GLN A 68 -2.39 -4.95 11.00
C GLN A 68 -3.01 -6.35 11.13
N GLY A 69 -2.22 -7.42 11.01
CA GLY A 69 -2.74 -8.78 10.90
C GLY A 69 -3.61 -8.99 9.66
N CYS A 70 -3.36 -8.21 8.60
CA CYS A 70 -4.13 -8.23 7.36
C CYS A 70 -3.26 -8.65 6.18
N THR A 71 -3.90 -9.09 5.11
CA THR A 71 -3.30 -9.23 3.77
C THR A 71 -3.81 -8.12 2.85
N ALA A 72 -3.12 -7.90 1.72
CA ALA A 72 -3.59 -6.98 0.69
C ALA A 72 -5.02 -7.35 0.20
N ALA A 73 -5.32 -8.64 0.08
CA ALA A 73 -6.66 -9.11 -0.30
C ALA A 73 -7.71 -8.78 0.77
N GLN A 74 -7.39 -8.94 2.05
CA GLN A 74 -8.30 -8.56 3.15
C GLN A 74 -8.51 -7.04 3.21
N HIS A 75 -7.46 -6.26 2.96
CA HIS A 75 -7.55 -4.81 2.84
C HIS A 75 -8.50 -4.39 1.71
N HIS A 76 -8.33 -4.95 0.52
CA HIS A 76 -9.23 -4.69 -0.60
C HIS A 76 -10.69 -5.10 -0.29
N ASN A 77 -10.89 -6.27 0.32
CA ASN A 77 -12.21 -6.75 0.70
C ASN A 77 -12.88 -5.86 1.76
N TYR A 78 -12.11 -5.32 2.71
CA TYR A 78 -12.63 -4.36 3.68
C TYR A 78 -13.12 -3.09 2.98
N ALA A 79 -12.33 -2.55 2.04
CA ALA A 79 -12.69 -1.37 1.25
C ALA A 79 -14.02 -1.57 0.51
N ALA A 80 -14.16 -2.71 -0.17
CA ALA A 80 -15.36 -3.03 -0.94
C ALA A 80 -16.61 -3.13 -0.06
N ARG A 81 -16.50 -3.73 1.12
CA ARG A 81 -17.63 -3.91 2.06
C ARG A 81 -17.97 -2.64 2.83
N ASN A 82 -17.02 -1.72 3.01
CA ASN A 82 -17.14 -0.55 3.89
C ASN A 82 -16.97 0.77 3.14
N ALA A 83 -17.18 0.80 1.82
CA ALA A 83 -16.90 1.97 0.97
C ALA A 83 -17.58 3.25 1.48
N LYS A 84 -18.87 3.17 1.87
CA LYS A 84 -19.59 4.30 2.46
C LYS A 84 -18.97 4.77 3.77
N LEU A 85 -18.64 3.85 4.67
CA LEU A 85 -18.06 4.18 5.98
C LEU A 85 -16.69 4.84 5.84
N ILE A 86 -15.88 4.40 4.87
CA ILE A 86 -14.59 5.01 4.54
C ILE A 86 -14.80 6.40 3.95
N ALA A 87 -15.77 6.58 3.05
CA ALA A 87 -16.09 7.88 2.47
C ALA A 87 -16.57 8.88 3.53
N ASP A 88 -17.48 8.46 4.42
CA ASP A 88 -17.96 9.26 5.53
C ASP A 88 -16.79 9.62 6.48
N TRP A 89 -15.86 8.70 6.71
CA TRP A 89 -14.65 8.96 7.50
C TRP A 89 -13.78 10.03 6.84
N TYR A 90 -13.48 9.93 5.53
CA TYR A 90 -12.71 10.95 4.82
C TYR A 90 -13.40 12.31 4.80
N ALA A 91 -14.73 12.35 4.68
CA ALA A 91 -15.49 13.61 4.75
C ALA A 91 -15.32 14.31 6.12
N ALA A 92 -15.17 13.55 7.20
CA ALA A 92 -14.87 14.07 8.53
C ALA A 92 -13.37 14.39 8.76
N HIS A 93 -12.48 13.92 7.88
CA HIS A 93 -11.02 14.00 8.03
C HIS A 93 -10.37 14.57 6.75
N VAL A 94 -10.63 15.86 6.50
CA VAL A 94 -10.27 16.54 5.24
C VAL A 94 -8.76 16.51 4.95
N GLU A 95 -7.89 16.57 5.97
CA GLU A 95 -6.44 16.50 5.75
C GLU A 95 -6.00 15.14 5.20
N GLN A 96 -6.59 14.04 5.69
CA GLN A 96 -6.33 12.70 5.17
C GLN A 96 -6.87 12.54 3.76
N GLN A 97 -8.01 13.16 3.44
CA GLN A 97 -8.53 13.22 2.07
C GLN A 97 -7.54 13.96 1.15
N ARG A 98 -7.02 15.12 1.56
CA ARG A 98 -6.00 15.86 0.79
C ARG A 98 -4.73 15.04 0.58
N ARG A 99 -4.25 14.36 1.63
CA ARG A 99 -3.08 13.44 1.52
C ARG A 99 -3.34 12.33 0.51
N ARG A 100 -4.53 11.72 0.54
CA ARG A 100 -4.91 10.69 -0.45
C ARG A 100 -4.88 11.24 -1.86
N ASP A 101 -5.40 12.45 -2.07
CA ASP A 101 -5.50 13.07 -3.39
C ASP A 101 -4.10 13.48 -3.92
N ASP A 102 -3.21 14.00 -3.06
CA ASP A 102 -1.80 14.25 -3.41
C ASP A 102 -1.07 12.97 -3.85
N ILE A 103 -1.22 11.89 -3.06
CA ILE A 103 -0.61 10.59 -3.40
C ILE A 103 -1.16 10.08 -4.74
N ALA A 104 -2.46 10.24 -5.01
CA ALA A 104 -3.06 9.85 -6.28
C ALA A 104 -2.50 10.65 -7.47
N GLN A 105 -2.32 11.96 -7.31
CA GLN A 105 -1.70 12.81 -8.34
C GLN A 105 -0.25 12.39 -8.62
N ARG A 106 0.55 12.15 -7.58
CA ARG A 106 1.94 11.66 -7.71
C ARG A 106 1.99 10.29 -8.37
N PHE A 107 1.09 9.38 -8.01
CA PHE A 107 0.98 8.07 -8.66
C PHE A 107 0.74 8.22 -10.17
N THR A 108 -0.25 9.03 -10.57
CA THR A 108 -0.53 9.30 -12.00
C THR A 108 0.68 9.90 -12.71
N PHE A 109 1.35 10.87 -12.08
CA PHE A 109 2.55 11.48 -12.64
C PHE A 109 3.65 10.44 -12.90
N PHE A 110 4.05 9.67 -11.90
CA PHE A 110 5.13 8.69 -12.06
C PHE A 110 4.74 7.52 -12.97
N SER A 111 3.46 7.10 -12.96
CA SER A 111 2.98 6.04 -13.87
C SER A 111 3.12 6.45 -15.33
N ASN A 112 2.79 7.71 -15.65
CA ASN A 112 2.93 8.25 -17.00
C ASN A 112 4.41 8.34 -17.41
N GLN A 113 5.29 8.80 -16.52
CA GLN A 113 6.73 8.89 -16.78
C GLN A 113 7.36 7.50 -17.01
N LEU A 114 7.06 6.52 -16.15
CA LEU A 114 7.56 5.15 -16.29
C LEU A 114 7.07 4.49 -17.58
N SER A 115 5.81 4.74 -17.97
CA SER A 115 5.25 4.20 -19.21
C SER A 115 5.89 4.80 -20.47
N GLN A 116 6.40 6.03 -20.39
CA GLN A 116 7.15 6.68 -21.47
C GLN A 116 8.60 6.18 -21.52
N ALA A 117 9.24 6.01 -20.36
CA ALA A 117 10.62 5.52 -20.26
C ALA A 117 10.79 4.05 -20.65
N ALA A 118 9.71 3.26 -20.64
CA ALA A 118 9.71 1.84 -21.03
C ALA A 118 9.46 1.59 -22.53
N ARG A 119 9.33 2.65 -23.34
CA ARG A 119 9.19 2.58 -24.81
C ARG A 119 10.54 2.81 -25.48
#